data_AF-A0A660YCI4-F1
#
_entry.id   AF-A0A660YCI4-F1
#
_cell.length_a   1.000
_cell.length_b   1.000
_cell.length_c   1.000
_cell.angle_alpha   90.00
_cell.angle_beta   90.00
_cell.angle_gamma   90.00
#
_symmetry.space_group_name_H-M   'P 1'
#
loop_
_entity.id
_entity.type
_entity.pdbx_description
1 polymer ?
#
loop_
_entity_poly.entity_id
_entity_poly.type
_entity_poly.pdbx_seq_one_letter_code
_entity_poly.pdbx_strand_id
1 'polypeptide(L)'
;HEPGRAEVDRPLTAVVHLADLFCRAKGIGFSGETEGFSIVDDEAWKLLAEDHPNLADMDIERFTFELDEEIEKAMEFIRISTSQPDACGEEMP
;
A
#
# COMPACT_ATOMS: atom_id res chain seq x y z
N HIS A 1 2.24 0.18 11.99
CA HIS A 1 0.99 -0.24 12.68
C HIS A 1 1.15 -1.68 13.15
N GLU A 2 0.69 -2.06 14.34
CA GLU A 2 0.83 -3.43 14.90
C GLU A 2 -0.55 -4.10 15.10
N PRO A 3 -1.04 -4.92 14.15
CA PRO A 3 -2.40 -5.46 14.18
C PRO A 3 -2.69 -6.39 15.37
N GLY A 4 -1.69 -7.11 15.85
CA GLY A 4 -1.81 -7.98 17.03
C GLY A 4 -2.08 -7.22 18.34
N ARG A 5 -1.85 -5.90 18.38
CA ARG A 5 -2.07 -5.04 19.55
C ARG A 5 -3.29 -4.12 19.43
N ALA A 6 -4.03 -4.18 18.34
CA ALA A 6 -5.20 -3.32 18.16
C ALA A 6 -6.34 -3.75 19.11
N GLU A 7 -6.77 -2.84 19.97
CA GLU A 7 -7.89 -3.05 20.90
C GLU A 7 -9.26 -2.91 20.21
N VAL A 8 -9.30 -2.23 19.07
CA VAL A 8 -10.52 -1.97 18.27
C VAL A 8 -10.24 -2.31 16.81
N ASP A 9 -11.11 -3.10 16.20
CA ASP A 9 -11.11 -3.48 14.78
C ASP A 9 -9.73 -3.96 14.25
N ARG A 10 -9.33 -5.14 14.76
CA ARG A 10 -8.09 -5.82 14.37
C ARG A 10 -8.00 -6.12 12.87
N PRO A 11 -9.07 -6.55 12.16
CA PRO A 11 -9.03 -6.74 10.72
C PRO A 11 -8.70 -5.46 9.95
N LEU A 12 -9.33 -4.33 10.29
CA LEU A 12 -9.01 -3.05 9.65
C LEU A 12 -7.55 -2.67 9.85
N THR A 13 -7.02 -2.84 11.07
CA THR A 13 -5.62 -2.56 11.37
C THR A 13 -4.67 -3.47 10.58
N ALA A 14 -5.05 -4.74 10.36
CA ALA A 14 -4.30 -5.69 9.55
C ALA A 14 -4.25 -5.26 8.08
N VAL A 15 -5.37 -4.82 7.51
CA VAL A 15 -5.41 -4.28 6.13
C VAL A 15 -4.51 -3.06 5.99
N VAL A 16 -4.56 -2.12 6.93
CA VAL A 16 -3.70 -0.92 6.91
C VAL A 16 -2.22 -1.30 7.02
N HIS A 17 -1.87 -2.28 7.85
CA HIS A 17 -0.50 -2.78 7.97
C HIS A 17 0.00 -3.37 6.64
N LEU A 18 -0.77 -4.25 6.01
CA LEU A 18 -0.41 -4.84 4.73
C LEU A 18 -0.28 -3.78 3.63
N ALA A 19 -1.18 -2.79 3.60
CA ALA A 19 -1.10 -1.67 2.66
C ALA A 19 0.21 -0.86 2.82
N ASP A 20 0.65 -0.62 4.06
CA ASP A 20 1.94 0.03 4.35
C ASP A 20 3.12 -0.85 3.85
N LEU A 21 3.08 -2.16 4.10
CA LEU A 21 4.11 -3.09 3.60
C LEU A 21 4.20 -3.08 2.06
N PHE A 22 3.06 -3.12 1.36
CA PHE A 22 3.03 -3.06 -0.10
C PHE A 22 3.63 -1.76 -0.64
N CYS A 23 3.28 -0.62 -0.04
CA CYS A 23 3.85 0.67 -0.42
C CYS A 23 5.38 0.67 -0.24
N ARG A 24 5.87 0.21 0.92
CA ARG A 24 7.31 0.15 1.23
C ARG A 24 8.08 -0.73 0.26
N ALA A 25 7.54 -1.90 -0.09
CA ALA A 25 8.17 -2.80 -1.05
C ALA A 25 8.29 -2.18 -2.46
N LYS A 26 7.44 -1.20 -2.79
CA LYS A 26 7.54 -0.41 -4.02
C LYS A 26 8.39 0.85 -3.89
N GLY A 27 9.03 1.05 -2.75
CA GLY A 27 9.77 2.29 -2.46
C GLY A 27 8.85 3.51 -2.37
N ILE A 28 7.55 3.30 -2.14
CA ILE A 28 6.55 4.35 -1.98
C ILE A 28 6.36 4.58 -0.48
N GLY A 29 6.66 5.78 -0.02
CA GLY A 29 6.57 6.16 1.40
C GLY A 29 7.90 6.68 1.95
N PHE A 30 7.92 6.91 3.26
CA PHE A 30 9.00 7.65 3.92
C PHE A 30 10.12 6.75 4.49
N SER A 31 9.93 5.42 4.52
CA SER A 31 10.97 4.50 4.97
C SER A 31 11.73 3.94 3.78
N GLY A 32 13.00 4.30 3.63
CA GLY A 32 13.90 3.82 2.57
C GLY A 32 14.31 2.35 2.70
N GLU A 33 13.58 1.55 3.48
CA GLU A 33 13.85 0.13 3.69
C GLU A 33 13.08 -0.69 2.66
N THR A 34 13.83 -1.29 1.74
CA THR A 34 13.37 -2.27 0.74
C THR A 34 13.81 -3.65 1.19
N GLU A 35 13.33 -4.11 2.34
CA GLU A 35 13.46 -5.53 2.68
C GLU A 35 12.34 -6.33 2.02
N GLY A 36 12.69 -7.45 1.39
CA GLY A 36 11.72 -8.40 0.87
C GLY A 36 10.92 -8.98 2.04
N PHE A 37 9.59 -8.96 1.94
CA PHE A 37 8.70 -9.51 2.94
C PHE A 37 7.88 -10.66 2.35
N SER A 38 7.49 -11.62 3.19
CA SER A 38 6.58 -12.70 2.81
C SER A 38 5.17 -12.33 3.24
N ILE A 39 4.27 -12.15 2.26
CA ILE A 39 2.86 -11.82 2.51
C ILE A 39 2.21 -12.94 3.35
N VAL A 40 2.44 -14.20 2.97
CA VAL A 40 1.77 -15.34 3.61
C VAL A 40 2.29 -15.65 5.01
N ASP A 41 3.54 -15.30 5.30
CA ASP A 41 4.13 -15.49 6.63
C ASP A 41 3.85 -14.32 7.57
N ASP A 42 3.31 -13.21 7.05
CA ASP A 42 2.99 -12.02 7.83
C ASP A 42 1.84 -12.29 8.81
N GLU A 43 1.98 -11.79 10.04
CA GLU A 43 0.99 -12.00 11.10
C GLU A 43 -0.33 -11.29 10.82
N ALA A 44 -0.31 -10.15 10.11
CA ALA A 44 -1.53 -9.47 9.68
C ALA A 44 -2.27 -10.26 8.60
N TRP A 45 -1.54 -10.90 7.69
CA TRP A 45 -2.12 -11.78 6.68
C TRP A 45 -2.80 -13.00 7.32
N LYS A 46 -2.12 -13.66 8.26
CA LYS A 46 -2.69 -14.79 9.00
C LYS A 46 -3.94 -14.40 9.77
N LEU A 47 -3.91 -13.23 10.43
CA LEU A 47 -5.08 -12.70 11.14
C LEU A 47 -6.28 -12.50 10.21
N LEU A 48 -6.07 -11.96 9.01
CA LEU A 48 -7.14 -11.81 8.03
C LEU A 48 -7.62 -13.17 7.50
N ALA A 49 -6.73 -14.13 7.30
CA ALA A 49 -7.07 -15.46 6.82
C ALA A 49 -7.90 -16.28 7.84
N GLU A 50 -7.77 -16.00 9.14
CA GLU A 50 -8.63 -16.57 10.18
C GLU A 50 -10.11 -16.16 9.99
N ASP A 51 -10.35 -14.87 9.70
CA ASP A 51 -11.70 -14.33 9.50
C ASP A 51 -12.23 -14.55 8.06
N HIS A 52 -11.32 -14.66 7.10
CA HIS A 52 -11.62 -14.84 5.67
C HIS A 52 -10.81 -16.01 5.08
N PRO A 53 -11.27 -17.27 5.27
CA PRO A 53 -10.52 -18.46 4.85
C PRO A 53 -10.22 -18.54 3.35
N ASN A 54 -11.01 -17.85 2.52
CA ASN A 54 -10.78 -17.74 1.08
C ASN A 54 -9.48 -17.01 0.72
N LEU A 55 -8.84 -16.30 1.66
CA LEU A 55 -7.50 -15.73 1.46
C LEU A 55 -6.41 -16.81 1.34
N ALA A 56 -6.61 -18.01 1.89
CA ALA A 56 -5.64 -19.10 1.78
C ALA A 56 -5.45 -19.58 0.33
N ASP A 57 -6.51 -19.49 -0.48
CA ASP A 57 -6.51 -19.88 -1.89
C ASP A 57 -6.22 -18.69 -2.84
N MET A 58 -5.87 -17.52 -2.28
CA MET A 58 -5.62 -16.33 -3.09
C MET A 58 -4.35 -16.50 -3.92
N ASP A 59 -4.46 -16.23 -5.22
CA ASP A 59 -3.31 -16.15 -6.11
C ASP A 59 -2.51 -14.88 -5.80
N ILE A 60 -1.48 -15.02 -4.96
CA ILE A 60 -0.63 -13.93 -4.49
C ILE A 60 0.13 -13.28 -5.66
N GLU A 61 0.56 -14.07 -6.64
CA GLU A 61 1.28 -13.56 -7.81
C GLU A 61 0.37 -12.65 -8.64
N ARG A 62 -0.84 -13.12 -8.93
CA ARG A 62 -1.83 -12.31 -9.65
C ARG A 62 -2.24 -11.08 -8.86
N PHE A 63 -2.49 -11.22 -7.56
CA PHE A 63 -2.86 -10.09 -6.71
C PHE A 63 -1.77 -9.01 -6.70
N THR A 64 -0.51 -9.38 -6.52
CA THR A 64 0.61 -8.43 -6.50
C THR A 64 0.82 -7.79 -7.87
N PHE A 65 0.62 -8.52 -8.97
CA PHE A 65 0.63 -7.96 -10.32
C PHE A 65 -0.48 -6.90 -10.52
N GLU A 66 -1.72 -7.21 -10.15
CA GLU A 66 -2.84 -6.27 -10.25
C GLU A 66 -2.63 -5.05 -9.33
N LEU A 67 -2.07 -5.27 -8.14
CA LEU A 67 -1.72 -4.21 -7.19
C LEU A 67 -0.68 -3.25 -7.77
N ASP A 68 0.31 -3.76 -8.52
CA ASP A 68 1.32 -2.93 -9.18
C ASP A 68 0.71 -1.98 -10.19
N GLU A 69 -0.22 -2.47 -11.02
CA GLU A 69 -0.94 -1.64 -11.99
C GLU A 69 -1.75 -0.53 -11.31
N GLU A 70 -2.39 -0.83 -10.18
CA GLU A 70 -3.14 0.18 -9.41
C GLU A 70 -2.23 1.21 -8.74
N ILE A 71 -1.06 0.78 -8.24
CA ILE A 71 -0.05 1.66 -7.69
C ILE A 71 0.48 2.63 -8.76
N GLU A 72 0.75 2.14 -9.97
CA GLU A 72 1.17 2.99 -11.09
C GLU A 72 0.11 4.06 -11.44
N LYS A 73 -1.17 3.67 -11.48
CA LYS A 73 -2.29 4.61 -11.69
C LYS A 73 -2.39 5.65 -10.59
N ALA A 74 -2.22 5.23 -9.33
CA ALA A 74 -2.24 6.14 -8.18
C ALA A 74 -1.08 7.15 -8.24
N MET A 75 0.12 6.70 -8.59
CA MET A 75 1.30 7.56 -8.77
C MET A 75 1.12 8.55 -9.92
N GLU A 76 0.53 8.11 -11.04
CA GLU A 76 0.17 8.98 -12.16
C GLU A 76 -0.81 10.08 -11.72
N PHE A 77 -1.86 9.69 -10.99
CA PHE A 77 -2.84 10.64 -10.46
C PHE A 77 -2.20 11.67 -9.52
N ILE A 78 -1.30 11.24 -8.63
CA ILE A 78 -0.55 12.15 -7.75
C ILE A 78 0.30 13.11 -8.57
N ARG A 79 1.01 12.61 -9.59
CA ARG A 79 1.82 13.46 -10.47
C ARG A 79 0.98 14.51 -11.18
N ILE A 80 -0.17 14.13 -11.73
CA ILE A 80 -1.08 15.07 -12.41
C ILE A 80 -1.66 16.10 -11.42
N SER A 81 -2.10 15.66 -10.25
CA SER A 81 -2.74 16.54 -9.26
C SER A 81 -1.76 17.49 -8.56
N THR A 82 -0.50 17.11 -8.44
CA THR A 82 0.58 17.99 -7.91
C THR A 82 1.20 18.88 -8.98
N SER A 83 0.98 18.57 -10.27
CA SER A 83 1.36 19.41 -11.41
C SER A 83 0.30 20.50 -11.66
N GLN A 84 0.16 21.47 -10.76
CA GLN A 84 -0.38 22.77 -11.20
C GLN A 84 0.68 23.45 -12.09
N PRO A 85 0.35 23.91 -13.32
CA PRO A 85 1.13 24.97 -13.92
C PRO A 85 0.95 26.21 -13.04
N ASP A 86 2.06 26.82 -12.61
CA ASP A 86 2.05 28.16 -12.03
C ASP A 86 1.25 29.07 -12.97
N ALA A 87 0.07 29.49 -12.52
CA ALA A 87 -0.78 30.40 -13.26
C ALA A 87 -0.20 31.81 -13.15
N CYS A 88 0.28 32.35 -14.28
CA CYS A 88 0.42 33.77 -14.67
C CYS A 88 1.12 34.74 -13.68
N GLY A 89 2.09 35.58 -14.05
CA GLY A 89 2.53 36.04 -15.36
C GLY A 89 3.50 37.22 -15.21
N GLU A 90 4.23 37.47 -16.30
CA GLU A 90 4.92 38.72 -16.70
C GLU A 90 5.89 39.39 -15.72
N GLU A 91 7.17 39.28 -16.07
CA GLU A 91 8.19 40.27 -15.72
C GLU A 91 7.81 41.63 -16.35
N MET A 92 7.84 42.71 -15.58
CA MET A 92 7.99 44.05 -16.13
C MET A 92 8.67 45.00 -15.13
N PRO A 93 9.76 45.68 -15.50
CA PRO A 93 10.10 46.99 -14.95
C PRO A 93 9.25 48.11 -15.57
#